data_AF-A0A913Z2L8-F1
#
_entry.id   AF-A0A913Z2L8-F1
#
_cell.length_a   1.000
_cell.length_b   1.000
_cell.length_c   1.000
_cell.angle_alpha   90.00
_cell.angle_beta   90.00
_cell.angle_gamma   90.00
#
_symmetry.space_group_name_H-M   'P 1'
#
loop_
_entity.id
_entity.type
_entity.pdbx_description
1 polymer ?
#
loop_
_entity_poly.entity_id
_entity_poly.type
_entity_poly.pdbx_seq_one_letter_code
_entity_poly.pdbx_strand_id
1 'polypeptide(L)'
;MAAPRSLEEMNFMAELARKVDNNSYAWIACNDKEVEGIWECDGQEGREPFTKWGNGQPDNHNNQDCGTCHSRLALECSCPPQWQWWGKDCYRLTPRIQQTWDQAKSACQDMSGKMAAPRSLEEMSFMANMTREIDVTGAYPGWIACNDKKVEGTWECDGQEGSEPFLAWADKQPDNNNNEDCADMAEMKHDNKMNDVGCDSTHPHMAFCIRRAACTYGLIQLRH
;
A
#
# COMPACT_ATOMS: atom_id res chain seq x y z
N MET A 1 14.43 21.63 -29.74
CA MET A 1 13.67 21.30 -28.51
C MET A 1 14.57 21.64 -27.32
N ALA A 2 14.12 21.50 -26.07
CA ALA A 2 14.96 21.76 -24.89
C ALA A 2 15.18 20.46 -24.10
N ALA A 3 16.34 20.31 -23.47
CA ALA A 3 16.64 19.22 -22.55
C ALA A 3 16.94 19.80 -21.16
N PRO A 4 16.28 19.33 -20.10
CA PRO A 4 16.58 19.80 -18.75
C PRO A 4 17.97 19.35 -18.32
N ARG A 5 18.76 20.24 -17.72
CA ARG A 5 20.08 19.94 -17.16
C ARG A 5 20.07 19.85 -15.63
N SER A 6 18.92 20.16 -15.03
CA SER A 6 18.69 20.10 -13.59
C SER A 6 17.23 19.83 -13.29
N LEU A 7 16.96 19.48 -12.04
CA LEU A 7 15.60 19.34 -11.52
C LEU A 7 14.79 20.63 -11.62
N GLU A 8 15.44 21.78 -11.43
CA GLU A 8 14.81 23.10 -11.52
C GLU A 8 14.37 23.41 -12.96
N GLU A 9 15.24 23.14 -13.95
CA GLU A 9 14.91 23.31 -15.37
C GLU A 9 13.78 22.35 -15.79
N MET A 10 13.80 21.09 -15.32
CA MET A 10 12.72 20.14 -15.60
C MET A 10 11.38 20.59 -15.01
N ASN A 11 11.40 21.09 -13.77
CA ASN A 11 10.19 21.62 -13.11
C ASN A 11 9.62 22.81 -13.89
N PHE A 12 10.48 23.75 -14.28
CA PHE A 12 10.08 24.91 -15.10
C PHE A 12 9.46 24.48 -16.44
N MET A 13 10.07 23.51 -17.14
CA MET A 13 9.56 23.01 -18.42
C MET A 13 8.17 22.39 -18.30
N ALA A 14 7.90 21.60 -17.27
CA ALA A 14 6.59 21.01 -17.10
C ALA A 14 5.55 21.98 -16.50
N GLU A 15 5.96 23.01 -15.76
CA GLU A 15 5.07 24.13 -15.43
C GLU A 15 4.61 24.87 -16.68
N LEU A 16 5.49 25.06 -17.67
CA LEU A 16 5.13 25.62 -18.98
C LEU A 16 4.17 24.70 -19.73
N ALA A 17 4.42 23.39 -19.76
CA ALA A 17 3.52 22.42 -20.38
C ALA A 17 2.12 22.46 -19.75
N ARG A 18 2.05 22.50 -18.40
CA ARG A 18 0.79 22.60 -17.65
C ARG A 18 -0.03 23.85 -17.98
N LYS A 19 0.62 24.98 -18.28
CA LYS A 19 -0.07 26.23 -18.69
C LYS A 19 -0.78 26.10 -20.04
N VAL A 20 -0.38 25.14 -20.87
CA VAL A 20 -0.99 24.86 -22.17
C VAL A 20 -2.12 23.85 -22.01
N ASP A 21 -1.86 22.73 -21.32
CA ASP A 21 -2.87 21.71 -20.98
C ASP A 21 -2.43 20.93 -19.72
N ASN A 22 -3.36 20.74 -18.77
CA ASN A 22 -3.15 20.00 -17.53
C ASN A 22 -2.84 18.51 -17.73
N ASN A 23 -3.11 17.97 -18.92
CA ASN A 23 -2.78 16.59 -19.29
C ASN A 23 -1.62 16.47 -20.30
N SER A 24 -0.83 17.53 -20.47
CA SER A 24 0.21 17.57 -21.49
C SER A 24 1.51 16.89 -21.07
N TYR A 25 2.25 16.49 -22.09
CA TYR A 25 3.67 16.17 -22.00
C TYR A 25 4.38 17.07 -23.01
N ALA A 26 5.63 17.41 -22.74
CA ALA A 26 6.48 18.14 -23.66
C ALA A 26 7.56 17.21 -24.20
N TRP A 27 7.70 17.14 -25.52
CA TRP A 27 8.88 16.52 -26.13
C TRP A 27 10.14 17.25 -25.68
N ILE A 28 11.12 16.50 -25.20
CA ILE A 28 12.42 17.04 -24.84
C ILE A 28 13.45 16.66 -25.90
N ALA A 29 14.53 17.42 -25.95
CA ALA A 29 15.63 17.18 -26.86
C ALA A 29 16.56 16.07 -26.33
N CYS A 30 15.99 14.91 -25.97
CA CYS A 30 16.73 13.72 -25.54
C CYS A 30 16.24 12.52 -26.34
N ASN A 31 17.17 11.69 -26.82
CA ASN A 31 16.88 10.51 -27.65
C ASN A 31 18.02 9.49 -27.58
N ASP A 32 17.75 8.23 -27.90
CA ASP A 32 18.76 7.15 -27.97
C ASP A 32 18.81 6.49 -29.37
N LYS A 33 18.44 7.26 -30.40
CA LYS A 33 18.37 6.79 -31.80
C LYS A 33 19.70 6.29 -32.37
N GLU A 34 20.81 6.86 -31.90
CA GLU A 34 22.15 6.49 -32.38
C GLU A 34 22.61 5.17 -31.75
N VAL A 35 22.33 4.98 -30.45
CA VAL A 35 22.64 3.74 -29.72
C VAL A 35 21.55 3.48 -28.67
N GLU A 36 20.78 2.42 -28.88
CA GLU A 36 19.70 1.98 -27.99
C GLU A 36 20.15 1.88 -26.53
N GLY A 37 19.40 2.50 -25.62
CA GLY A 37 19.70 2.56 -24.19
C GLY A 37 20.77 3.57 -23.81
N ILE A 38 21.41 4.25 -24.77
CA ILE A 38 22.34 5.36 -24.54
C ILE A 38 21.67 6.67 -24.96
N TRP A 39 21.13 7.36 -23.96
CA TRP A 39 20.41 8.61 -24.16
C TRP A 39 21.36 9.79 -24.37
N GLU A 40 21.17 10.51 -25.47
CA GLU A 40 21.86 11.74 -25.81
C GLU A 40 20.88 12.92 -25.77
N CYS A 41 21.30 14.01 -25.13
CA CYS A 41 20.49 15.21 -24.94
C CYS A 41 21.17 16.45 -25.53
N ASP A 42 20.44 17.25 -26.31
CA ASP A 42 20.95 18.48 -26.92
C ASP A 42 21.54 19.40 -25.83
N GLY A 43 22.77 19.88 -26.07
CA GLY A 43 23.46 20.81 -25.17
C GLY A 43 24.07 20.18 -23.91
N GLN A 44 24.14 18.84 -23.85
CA GLN A 44 24.80 18.08 -22.77
C GLN A 44 25.99 17.23 -23.28
N GLU A 45 26.54 17.57 -24.45
CA GLU A 45 27.66 16.87 -25.08
C GLU A 45 28.85 16.69 -24.12
N GLY A 46 29.33 15.45 -23.99
CA GLY A 46 30.47 15.10 -23.14
C GLY A 46 30.18 15.10 -21.62
N ARG A 47 28.91 15.09 -21.21
CA ARG A 47 28.48 14.93 -19.80
C ARG A 47 27.48 13.78 -19.68
N GLU A 48 27.38 13.20 -18.48
CA GLU A 48 26.25 12.31 -18.19
C GLU A 48 24.95 13.13 -18.27
N PRO A 49 24.00 12.74 -19.12
CA PRO A 49 22.77 13.49 -19.31
C PRO A 49 21.92 13.45 -18.03
N PHE A 50 21.21 14.55 -17.74
CA PHE A 50 20.28 14.57 -16.61
C PHE A 50 19.08 13.63 -16.90
N THR A 51 19.08 12.45 -16.28
CA THR A 51 18.07 11.41 -16.49
C THR A 51 17.24 11.17 -15.23
N LYS A 52 16.19 11.97 -15.05
CA LYS A 52 15.17 11.73 -14.01
C LYS A 52 13.97 10.99 -14.59
N TRP A 53 14.22 9.75 -14.99
CA TRP A 53 13.20 8.87 -15.52
C TRP A 53 12.17 8.50 -14.45
N GLY A 54 10.93 8.28 -14.87
CA GLY A 54 9.91 7.73 -14.01
C GLY A 54 10.17 6.28 -13.63
N ASN A 55 9.43 5.78 -12.64
CA ASN A 55 9.54 4.38 -12.22
C ASN A 55 9.29 3.44 -13.42
N GLY A 56 10.27 2.58 -13.69
CA GLY A 56 10.22 1.63 -14.81
C GLY A 56 10.49 2.26 -16.17
N GLN A 57 11.06 3.46 -16.24
CA GLN A 57 11.47 4.11 -17.49
C GLN A 57 13.00 4.31 -17.50
N PRO A 58 13.64 4.35 -18.68
CA PRO A 58 13.10 3.99 -20.00
C PRO A 58 12.89 2.46 -20.10
N ASP A 59 11.78 2.02 -20.71
CA ASP A 59 11.42 0.59 -20.87
C ASP A 59 11.50 0.08 -22.31
N ASN A 60 11.82 0.95 -23.27
CA ASN A 60 11.84 0.67 -24.71
C ASN A 60 10.56 -0.04 -25.22
N HIS A 61 9.39 0.39 -24.73
CA HIS A 61 8.13 -0.21 -25.15
C HIS A 61 7.79 0.20 -26.59
N ASN A 62 7.72 -0.76 -27.53
CA ASN A 62 7.48 -0.50 -28.96
C ASN A 62 8.57 0.29 -29.70
N ASN A 63 9.85 0.15 -29.33
CA ASN A 63 10.96 0.84 -30.01
C ASN A 63 10.77 2.37 -29.99
N GLN A 64 10.44 2.90 -28.81
CA GLN A 64 10.43 4.33 -28.63
C GLN A 64 11.90 4.79 -28.54
N ASP A 65 12.23 5.94 -29.16
CA ASP A 65 13.59 6.52 -29.12
C ASP A 65 13.68 8.01 -28.69
N CYS A 66 12.56 8.70 -28.38
CA CYS A 66 12.49 10.13 -28.01
C CYS A 66 11.90 10.38 -26.60
N GLY A 67 12.56 11.19 -25.77
CA GLY A 67 12.09 11.49 -24.41
C GLY A 67 10.96 12.52 -24.33
N THR A 68 10.09 12.37 -23.34
CA THR A 68 9.03 13.34 -22.99
C THR A 68 9.10 13.75 -21.51
N CYS A 69 8.65 14.96 -21.21
CA CYS A 69 8.54 15.52 -19.87
C CYS A 69 7.05 15.67 -19.53
N HIS A 70 6.55 14.87 -18.59
CA HIS A 70 5.12 14.86 -18.27
C HIS A 70 4.74 15.97 -17.28
N SER A 71 3.70 16.75 -17.60
CA SER A 71 3.20 17.82 -16.70
C SER A 71 2.42 17.28 -15.49
N ARG A 72 2.05 15.99 -15.50
CA ARG A 72 1.46 15.32 -14.34
C ARG A 72 2.55 14.97 -13.35
N LEU A 73 2.46 15.55 -12.16
CA LEU A 73 3.27 15.15 -11.01
C LEU A 73 3.07 13.65 -10.79
N ALA A 74 4.16 12.89 -10.77
CA ALA A 74 4.10 11.47 -10.45
C ALA A 74 3.54 11.33 -9.03
N LEU A 75 2.47 10.55 -8.84
CA LEU A 75 1.96 10.29 -7.51
C LEU A 75 2.94 9.34 -6.82
N GLU A 76 3.84 9.88 -6.01
CA GLU A 76 4.79 9.12 -5.23
C GLU A 76 4.16 8.81 -3.88
N CYS A 77 3.84 7.54 -3.68
CA CYS A 77 3.26 7.07 -2.44
C CYS A 77 4.29 6.24 -1.66
N SER A 78 4.33 6.43 -0.35
CA SER A 78 5.18 5.63 0.53
C SER A 78 4.45 5.24 1.82
N CYS A 79 4.93 4.17 2.43
CA CYS A 79 4.55 3.79 3.78
C CYS A 79 5.53 4.38 4.80
N PRO A 80 5.06 4.79 5.99
CA PRO A 80 5.96 5.20 7.05
C PRO A 80 6.91 4.04 7.45
N PRO A 81 8.05 4.33 8.11
CA PRO A 81 8.94 3.29 8.60
C PRO A 81 8.21 2.25 9.45
N GLN A 82 8.57 0.97 9.30
CA GLN A 82 7.94 -0.17 9.98
C GLN A 82 6.49 -0.49 9.54
N TRP A 83 6.00 0.14 8.46
CA TRP A 83 4.76 -0.26 7.81
C TRP A 83 5.07 -0.94 6.47
N GLN A 84 4.41 -2.07 6.23
CA GLN A 84 4.53 -2.85 4.99
C GLN A 84 3.49 -2.40 3.97
N TRP A 85 3.90 -2.31 2.70
CA TRP A 85 3.05 -1.86 1.62
C TRP A 85 2.19 -3.01 1.08
N TRP A 86 0.88 -2.80 0.94
CA TRP A 86 0.00 -3.70 0.19
C TRP A 86 -1.11 -2.94 -0.53
N GLY A 87 -1.20 -3.12 -1.85
CA GLY A 87 -2.15 -2.40 -2.69
C GLY A 87 -1.92 -0.88 -2.65
N LYS A 88 -2.82 -0.15 -1.97
CA LYS A 88 -2.79 1.31 -1.78
C LYS A 88 -2.66 1.73 -0.31
N ASP A 89 -2.50 0.74 0.56
CA ASP A 89 -2.55 0.88 2.00
C ASP A 89 -1.22 0.37 2.60
N CYS A 90 -1.00 0.73 3.85
CA CYS A 90 0.16 0.39 4.64
C CYS A 90 -0.29 -0.38 5.87
N TYR A 91 0.40 -1.46 6.20
CA TYR A 91 0.05 -2.38 7.28
C TYR A 91 1.14 -2.46 8.32
N ARG A 92 0.75 -2.62 9.58
CA ARG A 92 1.67 -2.83 10.68
C ARG A 92 1.03 -3.71 11.74
N LEU A 93 1.82 -4.58 12.34
CA LEU A 93 1.42 -5.36 13.50
C LEU A 93 1.76 -4.61 14.80
N THR A 94 0.83 -4.62 15.75
CA THR A 94 1.15 -4.27 17.15
C THR A 94 1.96 -5.38 17.81
N PRO A 95 2.66 -5.09 18.93
CA PRO A 95 3.28 -6.13 19.74
C PRO A 95 2.26 -7.17 20.22
N ARG A 96 2.70 -8.43 20.30
CA ARG A 96 1.91 -9.52 20.89
C ARG A 96 1.80 -9.35 22.40
N ILE A 97 0.62 -8.93 22.87
CA ILE A 97 0.31 -8.73 24.29
C ILE A 97 -1.11 -9.20 24.60
N GLN A 98 -1.41 -9.43 25.88
CA GLN A 98 -2.79 -9.58 26.31
C GLN A 98 -3.48 -8.22 26.24
N GLN A 99 -4.48 -8.11 25.37
CA GLN A 99 -5.27 -6.89 25.15
C GLN A 99 -6.65 -7.26 24.62
N THR A 100 -7.66 -6.49 25.01
CA THR A 100 -9.02 -6.63 24.46
C THR A 100 -9.07 -6.13 23.01
N TRP A 101 -10.12 -6.51 22.29
CA TRP A 101 -10.36 -6.05 20.92
C TRP A 101 -10.45 -4.52 20.83
N ASP A 102 -11.11 -3.87 21.79
CA ASP A 102 -11.25 -2.41 21.84
C ASP A 102 -9.91 -1.72 22.17
N GLN A 103 -9.06 -2.34 23.01
CA GLN A 103 -7.69 -1.87 23.28
C GLN A 103 -6.82 -1.98 22.03
N ALA A 104 -6.89 -3.09 21.30
CA ALA A 104 -6.19 -3.29 20.04
C ALA A 104 -6.62 -2.26 18.98
N LYS A 105 -7.92 -1.97 18.89
CA LYS A 105 -8.46 -0.92 18.02
C LYS A 105 -7.88 0.45 18.36
N SER A 106 -7.80 0.77 19.65
CA SER A 106 -7.20 2.02 20.16
C SER A 106 -5.70 2.09 19.85
N ALA A 107 -4.96 0.98 20.02
CA ALA A 107 -3.53 0.93 19.72
C ALA A 107 -3.23 1.22 18.24
N CYS A 108 -4.07 0.76 17.31
CA CYS A 108 -3.94 1.13 15.90
C CYS A 108 -4.22 2.63 15.65
N GLN A 109 -5.16 3.23 16.38
CA GLN A 109 -5.46 4.66 16.29
C GLN A 109 -4.29 5.52 16.80
N ASP A 110 -3.64 5.11 17.89
CA ASP A 110 -2.45 5.78 18.44
C ASP A 110 -1.28 5.83 17.43
N MET A 111 -1.20 4.84 16.53
CA MET A 111 -0.24 4.82 15.42
C MET A 111 -0.70 5.59 14.17
N SER A 112 -1.75 6.42 14.30
CA SER A 112 -2.40 7.13 13.20
C SER A 112 -2.93 6.21 12.09
N GLY A 113 -3.38 5.02 12.47
CA GLY A 113 -4.05 4.06 11.61
C GLY A 113 -5.41 3.68 12.15
N LYS A 114 -5.93 2.55 11.66
CA LYS A 114 -7.14 1.87 12.13
C LYS A 114 -6.84 0.39 12.23
N MET A 115 -7.63 -0.36 13.00
CA MET A 115 -7.55 -1.82 12.91
C MET A 115 -8.06 -2.27 11.55
N ALA A 116 -7.42 -3.28 10.97
CA ALA A 116 -7.65 -3.74 9.61
C ALA A 116 -8.67 -4.87 9.58
N ALA A 117 -9.53 -4.88 8.57
CA ALA A 117 -10.31 -6.03 8.17
C ALA A 117 -9.88 -6.46 6.75
N PRO A 118 -9.62 -7.75 6.49
CA PRO A 118 -9.26 -8.21 5.15
C PRO A 118 -10.43 -8.00 4.19
N ARG A 119 -10.15 -7.59 2.94
CA ARG A 119 -11.17 -7.35 1.90
C ARG A 119 -11.13 -8.39 0.78
N SER A 120 -10.21 -9.33 0.86
CA SER A 120 -9.98 -10.40 -0.12
C SER A 120 -9.14 -11.53 0.47
N LEU A 121 -9.13 -12.69 -0.19
CA LEU A 121 -8.28 -13.82 0.22
C LEU A 121 -6.79 -13.49 0.08
N GLU A 122 -6.42 -12.70 -0.93
CA GLU A 122 -5.04 -12.27 -1.17
C GLU A 122 -4.56 -11.33 -0.06
N GLU A 123 -5.39 -10.36 0.34
CA GLU A 123 -5.09 -9.45 1.45
C GLU A 123 -5.03 -10.19 2.79
N MET A 124 -5.95 -11.12 3.05
CA MET A 124 -5.88 -12.00 4.22
C MET A 124 -4.59 -12.81 4.25
N SER A 125 -4.19 -13.39 3.11
CA SER A 125 -2.96 -14.16 3.00
C SER A 125 -1.72 -13.30 3.25
N PHE A 126 -1.70 -12.07 2.73
CA PHE A 126 -0.65 -11.10 3.03
C PHE A 126 -0.58 -10.78 4.52
N MET A 127 -1.72 -10.45 5.14
CA MET A 127 -1.81 -10.18 6.59
C MET A 127 -1.30 -11.39 7.40
N ALA A 128 -1.75 -12.60 7.10
CA ALA A 128 -1.27 -13.81 7.75
C ALA A 128 0.24 -14.05 7.57
N ASN A 129 0.83 -13.64 6.44
CA ASN A 129 2.27 -13.77 6.25
C ASN A 129 3.06 -12.78 7.11
N MET A 130 2.52 -11.58 7.38
CA MET A 130 3.17 -10.60 8.26
C MET A 130 3.39 -11.14 9.68
N THR A 131 2.49 -11.98 10.19
CA THR A 131 2.61 -12.52 11.56
C THR A 131 3.81 -13.44 11.71
N ARG A 132 4.22 -14.12 10.63
CA ARG A 132 5.37 -15.04 10.62
C ARG A 132 6.71 -14.34 10.86
N GLU A 133 6.78 -13.03 10.67
CA GLU A 133 7.98 -12.24 11.01
C GLU A 133 8.16 -12.08 12.53
N ILE A 134 7.08 -12.22 13.31
CA ILE A 134 7.03 -11.97 14.75
C ILE A 134 6.78 -13.27 15.53
N ASP A 135 6.02 -14.19 14.95
CA ASP A 135 5.67 -15.48 15.50
C ASP A 135 5.83 -16.59 14.46
N VAL A 136 6.99 -17.24 14.48
CA VAL A 136 7.28 -18.41 13.62
C VAL A 136 6.47 -19.65 14.01
N THR A 137 5.88 -19.68 15.20
CA THR A 137 5.07 -20.82 15.66
C THR A 137 3.66 -20.80 15.08
N GLY A 138 3.19 -19.62 14.65
CA GLY A 138 1.83 -19.40 14.16
C GLY A 138 0.76 -19.73 15.19
N ALA A 139 1.10 -19.66 16.48
CA ALA A 139 0.23 -19.98 17.59
C ALA A 139 -0.55 -18.75 18.10
N TYR A 140 -0.14 -17.54 17.68
CA TYR A 140 -0.75 -16.31 18.17
C TYR A 140 -1.51 -15.58 17.06
N PRO A 141 -2.84 -15.46 17.18
CA PRO A 141 -3.65 -14.75 16.21
C PRO A 141 -3.47 -13.22 16.30
N GLY A 142 -3.97 -12.54 15.28
CA GLY A 142 -4.07 -11.08 15.24
C GLY A 142 -5.51 -10.63 15.20
N TRP A 143 -5.86 -9.67 16.06
CA TRP A 143 -7.14 -8.98 16.02
C TRP A 143 -7.38 -8.30 14.68
N ILE A 144 -8.60 -8.46 14.16
CA ILE A 144 -9.09 -7.78 12.97
C ILE A 144 -10.37 -7.00 13.27
N ALA A 145 -10.64 -5.99 12.46
CA ALA A 145 -11.71 -5.04 12.69
C ALA A 145 -13.10 -5.56 12.25
N CYS A 146 -13.40 -6.82 12.55
CA CYS A 146 -14.71 -7.43 12.33
C CYS A 146 -15.33 -7.85 13.67
N ASN A 147 -16.62 -7.59 13.84
CA ASN A 147 -17.39 -7.89 15.05
C ASN A 147 -18.88 -7.97 14.72
N ASP A 148 -19.68 -8.65 15.55
CA ASP A 148 -21.14 -8.68 15.48
C ASP A 148 -21.81 -8.23 16.79
N LYS A 149 -21.07 -7.53 17.66
CA LYS A 149 -21.51 -6.93 18.95
C LYS A 149 -22.86 -6.21 18.92
N LYS A 150 -23.27 -5.72 17.76
CA LYS A 150 -24.52 -4.96 17.55
C LYS A 150 -25.72 -5.87 17.30
N VAL A 151 -25.54 -6.91 16.49
CA VAL A 151 -26.58 -7.90 16.15
C VAL A 151 -25.87 -9.23 15.92
N GLU A 152 -26.05 -10.15 16.85
CA GLU A 152 -25.56 -11.53 16.81
C GLU A 152 -25.78 -12.19 15.43
N GLY A 153 -24.73 -12.79 14.89
CA GLY A 153 -24.72 -13.43 13.57
C GLY A 153 -24.66 -12.46 12.38
N THR A 154 -24.68 -11.14 12.62
CA THR A 154 -24.53 -10.11 11.59
C THR A 154 -23.22 -9.36 11.78
N TRP A 155 -22.18 -9.90 11.15
CA TRP A 155 -20.83 -9.36 11.20
C TRP A 155 -20.71 -8.04 10.44
N GLU A 156 -20.09 -7.05 11.07
CA GLU A 156 -19.71 -5.77 10.48
C GLU A 156 -18.18 -5.64 10.52
N CYS A 157 -17.56 -5.23 9.41
CA CYS A 157 -16.12 -5.03 9.30
C CYS A 157 -15.78 -3.57 8.96
N ASP A 158 -14.93 -2.92 9.76
CA ASP A 158 -14.53 -1.53 9.54
C ASP A 158 -13.89 -1.36 8.14
N GLY A 159 -14.27 -0.30 7.43
CA GLY A 159 -13.76 0.01 6.09
C GLY A 159 -14.46 -0.73 4.94
N GLN A 160 -15.52 -1.48 5.24
CA GLN A 160 -16.38 -2.17 4.27
C GLN A 160 -17.85 -1.75 4.42
N GLU A 161 -18.11 -0.57 4.97
CA GLU A 161 -19.46 -0.08 5.21
C GLU A 161 -20.25 0.09 3.90
N GLY A 162 -21.48 -0.43 3.86
CA GLY A 162 -22.35 -0.34 2.69
C GLY A 162 -22.17 -1.46 1.65
N SER A 163 -21.35 -2.46 1.94
CA SER A 163 -21.24 -3.72 1.19
C SER A 163 -21.40 -4.93 2.11
N GLU A 164 -21.67 -6.11 1.55
CA GLU A 164 -21.48 -7.36 2.31
C GLU A 164 -20.00 -7.48 2.71
N PRO A 165 -19.70 -7.71 3.99
CA PRO A 165 -18.33 -7.83 4.46
C PRO A 165 -17.67 -9.09 3.88
N PHE A 166 -16.38 -8.99 3.58
CA PHE A 166 -15.56 -10.15 3.29
C PHE A 166 -15.37 -10.99 4.56
N LEU A 167 -15.88 -12.21 4.54
CA LEU A 167 -15.77 -13.17 5.63
C LEU A 167 -15.20 -14.49 5.09
N ALA A 168 -14.06 -14.91 5.62
CA ALA A 168 -13.43 -16.19 5.28
C ALA A 168 -13.08 -16.93 6.55
N TRP A 169 -14.11 -17.54 7.14
CA TRP A 169 -14.02 -18.31 8.39
C TRP A 169 -13.24 -19.62 8.23
N ALA A 170 -12.58 -20.01 9.32
CA ALA A 170 -12.00 -21.34 9.46
C ALA A 170 -13.09 -22.42 9.43
N ASP A 171 -12.68 -23.68 9.26
CA ASP A 171 -13.64 -24.79 9.34
C ASP A 171 -14.35 -24.76 10.69
N LYS A 172 -15.69 -24.79 10.66
CA LYS A 172 -16.61 -24.70 11.80
C LYS A 172 -16.69 -23.35 12.51
N GLN A 173 -16.07 -22.30 11.97
CA GLN A 173 -16.25 -20.94 12.47
C GLN A 173 -17.25 -20.13 11.61
N PRO A 174 -17.90 -19.09 12.17
CA PRO A 174 -17.90 -18.75 13.60
C PRO A 174 -18.80 -19.73 14.38
N ASP A 175 -18.38 -20.09 15.60
CA ASP A 175 -19.09 -21.08 16.45
C ASP A 175 -19.85 -20.45 17.62
N ASN A 176 -19.64 -19.15 17.85
CA ASN A 176 -20.20 -18.34 18.91
C ASN A 176 -20.06 -18.98 20.30
N ASN A 177 -18.89 -19.55 20.59
CA ASN A 177 -18.66 -20.29 21.82
C ASN A 177 -18.51 -19.38 23.05
N ASN A 178 -19.61 -19.22 23.80
CA ASN A 178 -19.73 -18.31 24.96
C ASN A 178 -19.89 -16.83 24.58
N ASN A 179 -20.65 -16.54 23.51
CA ASN A 179 -20.96 -15.17 23.09
C ASN A 179 -19.73 -14.41 22.58
N GLU A 180 -19.13 -14.95 21.51
CA GLU A 180 -17.88 -14.48 20.92
C GLU A 180 -18.14 -13.47 19.81
N ASP A 181 -18.10 -12.19 20.17
CA ASP A 181 -18.58 -11.14 19.27
C ASP A 181 -17.47 -10.48 18.41
N CYS A 182 -16.22 -10.94 18.50
CA CYS A 182 -15.05 -10.29 17.88
C CYS A 182 -14.23 -11.27 17.06
N ALA A 183 -13.62 -10.82 15.96
CA ALA A 183 -12.83 -11.70 15.09
C ALA A 183 -11.31 -11.52 15.27
N ASP A 184 -10.61 -12.65 15.18
CA ASP A 184 -9.18 -12.74 14.97
C ASP A 184 -8.86 -13.58 13.71
N MET A 185 -7.58 -13.64 13.32
CA MET A 185 -7.10 -14.53 12.25
C MET A 185 -5.61 -14.83 12.40
N ALA A 186 -5.05 -15.55 11.42
CA ALA A 186 -3.62 -15.84 11.29
C ALA A 186 -3.05 -16.85 12.31
N GLU A 187 -3.90 -17.64 12.95
CA GLU A 187 -3.45 -18.82 13.70
C GLU A 187 -3.36 -20.05 12.78
N MET A 188 -2.25 -20.79 12.84
CA MET A 188 -2.00 -21.92 11.95
C MET A 188 -2.99 -23.06 12.13
N LYS A 189 -3.52 -23.27 13.35
CA LYS A 189 -4.54 -24.30 13.61
C LYS A 189 -5.87 -24.01 12.89
N HIS A 190 -6.09 -22.77 12.50
CA HIS A 190 -7.26 -22.29 11.76
C HIS A 190 -6.93 -22.02 10.28
N ASP A 191 -5.86 -22.62 9.74
CA ASP A 191 -5.39 -22.37 8.36
C ASP A 191 -5.18 -20.88 8.05
N ASN A 192 -4.88 -20.07 9.07
CA ASN A 192 -4.79 -18.61 9.02
C ASN A 192 -6.10 -17.86 8.67
N LYS A 193 -7.23 -18.57 8.65
CA LYS A 193 -8.56 -18.00 8.41
C LYS A 193 -9.13 -17.34 9.67
N MET A 194 -10.31 -16.75 9.54
CA MET A 194 -10.96 -16.04 10.64
C MET A 194 -11.52 -17.00 11.68
N ASN A 195 -11.45 -16.58 12.94
CA ASN A 195 -12.06 -17.21 14.10
C ASN A 195 -12.81 -16.13 14.89
N ASP A 196 -14.01 -16.43 15.36
CA ASP A 196 -14.67 -15.60 16.37
C ASP A 196 -14.10 -15.95 17.75
N VAL A 197 -13.99 -14.93 18.58
CA VAL A 197 -13.41 -15.04 19.91
C VAL A 197 -14.02 -13.98 20.82
N GLY A 198 -14.13 -14.27 22.11
CA GLY A 198 -14.56 -13.27 23.10
C GLY A 198 -13.72 -12.00 23.02
N CYS A 199 -14.37 -10.83 22.91
CA CYS A 199 -13.69 -9.53 22.76
C CYS A 199 -12.71 -9.18 23.88
N ASP A 200 -12.88 -9.78 25.06
CA ASP A 200 -12.02 -9.64 26.25
C ASP A 200 -11.09 -10.85 26.45
N SER A 201 -10.78 -11.59 25.38
CA SER A 201 -9.91 -12.77 25.42
C SER A 201 -8.62 -12.51 26.20
N THR A 202 -8.26 -13.48 27.04
CA THR A 202 -7.00 -13.43 27.81
C THR A 202 -5.81 -13.98 27.03
N HIS A 203 -6.05 -14.54 25.84
CA HIS A 203 -4.99 -15.01 24.97
C HIS A 203 -4.20 -13.81 24.40
N PRO A 204 -2.87 -13.85 24.33
CA PRO A 204 -2.10 -12.77 23.72
C PRO A 204 -2.38 -12.62 22.23
N HIS A 205 -2.69 -11.41 21.80
CA HIS A 205 -2.98 -11.09 20.40
C HIS A 205 -2.04 -9.98 19.91
N MET A 206 -1.69 -10.06 18.63
CA MET A 206 -1.28 -8.89 17.86
C MET A 206 -2.54 -8.17 17.36
N ALA A 207 -2.40 -7.01 16.72
CA ALA A 207 -3.46 -6.35 15.99
C ALA A 207 -2.95 -5.95 14.62
N PHE A 208 -3.74 -6.22 13.59
CA PHE A 208 -3.45 -5.72 12.25
C PHE A 208 -3.90 -4.27 12.16
N CYS A 209 -2.95 -3.36 11.98
CA CYS A 209 -3.25 -1.96 11.75
C CYS A 209 -3.09 -1.62 10.27
N ILE A 210 -3.99 -0.81 9.74
CA ILE A 210 -3.99 -0.30 8.38
C ILE A 210 -4.04 1.23 8.37
N ARG A 211 -3.35 1.85 7.42
CA ARG A 211 -3.52 3.25 7.07
C ARG A 211 -3.32 3.45 5.58
N ARG A 212 -3.89 4.52 5.02
CA ARG A 212 -3.61 4.90 3.63
C ARG A 212 -2.14 5.25 3.47
N ALA A 213 -1.55 4.83 2.35
CA ALA A 213 -0.24 5.29 1.94
C ALA A 213 -0.23 6.82 1.83
N ALA A 214 0.87 7.44 2.27
CA ALA A 214 1.05 8.87 2.12
C ALA A 214 1.52 9.13 0.69
N CYS A 215 0.62 9.70 -0.11
CA CYS A 215 0.92 10.06 -1.49
C CYS A 215 1.16 11.55 -1.58
N THR A 216 2.36 11.90 -2.01
CA THR A 216 2.69 13.26 -2.42
C THR A 216 2.81 13.30 -3.92
N TYR A 217 2.40 14.41 -4.51
CA TYR A 217 2.78 14.72 -5.87
C TYR A 217 4.29 14.92 -5.91
N GLY A 218 4.99 13.91 -6.40
CA GLY A 218 6.42 13.91 -6.63
C GLY A 218 6.79 14.84 -7.78
N LEU A 219 8.08 14.91 -8.05
CA LEU A 219 8.63 15.79 -9.09
C LEU A 219 8.17 15.32 -10.47
N ILE A 220 8.20 16.23 -11.42
CA ILE A 220 8.03 15.91 -12.84
C ILE A 220 9.04 14.81 -13.22
N GLN A 221 8.63 13.88 -14.06
CA GLN A 221 9.47 12.75 -14.47
C GLN A 221 9.54 12.72 -16.00
N LEU A 222 10.70 12.31 -16.50
CA LEU A 222 10.86 11.97 -17.91
C LEU A 222 10.19 10.61 -18.16
N ARG A 223 9.49 10.50 -19.28
CA ARG A 223 8.94 9.22 -19.77
C ARG A 223 9.27 9.06 -21.24
N HIS A 224 9.08 7.83 -21.71
CA HIS A 224 9.12 7.50 -23.11
C HIS A 224 7.74 7.32 -23.72
#